data_AF-A0A839UQQ5-F1
#
_entry.id   AF-A0A839UQQ5-F1
#
_cell.length_a   1.000
_cell.length_b   1.000
_cell.length_c   1.000
_cell.angle_alpha   90.00
_cell.angle_beta   90.00
_cell.angle_gamma   90.00
#
_symmetry.space_group_name_H-M   'P 1'
#
loop_
_entity.id
_entity.type
_entity.pdbx_description
1 polymer ?
#
loop_
_entity_poly.entity_id
_entity_poly.type
_entity_poly.pdbx_seq_one_letter_code
_entity_poly.pdbx_strand_id
1 'polypeptide(L)'
;MADNEEAFWALVESFIEQANQAADSVSPTQVGGALLCAASRFNAYALAASSLDRASFKEDSEQSLHDYTAQFKQLLAEDLADYGEHYKVLIGNTDPADDA
;
A
#
# COMPACT_ATOMS: atom_id res chain seq x y z
N MET A 1 -5.90 -19.38 -13.42
CA MET A 1 -5.11 -18.78 -12.33
C MET A 1 -4.75 -17.32 -12.62
N ALA A 2 -4.56 -16.92 -13.89
CA ALA A 2 -4.38 -15.51 -14.28
C ALA A 2 -5.54 -14.57 -13.88
N ASP A 3 -6.79 -15.03 -14.01
CA ASP A 3 -7.98 -14.20 -13.74
C ASP A 3 -8.06 -13.66 -12.29
N ASN A 4 -7.46 -14.35 -11.31
CA ASN A 4 -7.48 -13.92 -9.91
C ASN A 4 -6.39 -12.90 -9.59
N GLU A 5 -5.26 -12.96 -10.30
CA GLU A 5 -4.18 -12.00 -10.18
C GLU A 5 -4.53 -10.68 -10.87
N GLU A 6 -5.13 -10.75 -12.08
CA GLU A 6 -5.63 -9.57 -12.78
C GLU A 6 -6.71 -8.85 -11.96
N ALA A 7 -7.65 -9.58 -11.36
CA ALA A 7 -8.67 -9.01 -10.50
C ALA A 7 -8.08 -8.34 -9.24
N PHE A 8 -7.02 -8.90 -8.66
CA PHE A 8 -6.31 -8.30 -7.55
C PHE A 8 -5.67 -6.97 -7.96
N TRP A 9 -4.91 -6.95 -9.06
CA TRP A 9 -4.27 -5.72 -9.53
C TRP A 9 -5.27 -4.66 -9.96
N ALA A 10 -6.38 -5.03 -10.61
CA ALA A 10 -7.45 -4.09 -10.92
C ALA A 10 -8.03 -3.43 -9.64
N LEU A 11 -8.12 -4.17 -8.54
CA LEU A 11 -8.54 -3.60 -7.25
C LEU A 11 -7.48 -2.64 -6.69
N VAL A 12 -6.20 -3.01 -6.74
CA VAL A 12 -5.09 -2.13 -6.33
C VAL A 12 -5.13 -0.82 -7.12
N GLU A 13 -5.25 -0.87 -8.44
CA GLU A 13 -5.36 0.31 -9.29
C GLU A 13 -6.56 1.18 -8.90
N SER A 14 -7.71 0.59 -8.59
CA SER A 14 -8.88 1.36 -8.16
C SER A 14 -8.65 2.13 -6.85
N PHE A 15 -7.78 1.64 -5.96
CA PHE A 15 -7.40 2.36 -4.74
C PHE A 15 -6.39 3.47 -5.04
N ILE A 16 -5.46 3.23 -5.97
CA ILE A 16 -4.51 4.24 -6.44
C ILE A 16 -5.22 5.38 -7.18
N GLU A 17 -6.21 5.09 -8.02
CA GLU A 17 -7.02 6.11 -8.69
C GLU A 17 -7.71 7.05 -7.67
N GLN A 18 -8.29 6.47 -6.61
CA GLN A 18 -8.90 7.27 -5.54
C GLN A 18 -7.86 8.10 -4.77
N ALA A 19 -6.67 7.54 -4.53
CA ALA A 19 -5.58 8.27 -3.91
C ALA A 19 -5.09 9.44 -4.78
N ASN A 20 -4.98 9.23 -6.09
CA ASN A 20 -4.61 10.25 -7.05
C ASN A 20 -5.63 11.40 -7.07
N GLN A 21 -6.93 11.07 -7.08
CA GLN A 21 -7.98 12.09 -6.97
C GLN A 21 -7.91 12.87 -5.64
N ALA A 22 -7.58 12.20 -4.53
CA ALA A 22 -7.39 12.88 -3.24
C ALA A 22 -6.14 13.79 -3.26
N ALA A 23 -5.09 13.40 -3.98
CA ALA A 23 -3.86 14.17 -4.11
C ALA A 23 -4.03 15.51 -4.85
N ASP A 24 -5.13 15.69 -5.59
CA ASP A 24 -5.50 16.98 -6.18
C ASP A 24 -5.87 18.04 -5.12
N SER A 25 -6.29 17.59 -3.92
CA SER A 25 -6.80 18.47 -2.85
C SER A 25 -5.89 18.55 -1.62
N VAL A 26 -5.13 17.50 -1.33
CA VAL A 26 -4.21 17.44 -0.18
C VAL A 26 -2.86 16.86 -0.60
N SER A 27 -1.80 17.13 0.17
CA SER A 27 -0.46 16.68 -0.23
C SER A 27 -0.36 15.14 -0.35
N PRO A 28 0.40 14.60 -1.32
CA PRO A 28 0.58 13.15 -1.48
C PRO A 28 1.05 12.43 -0.22
N THR A 29 1.89 13.07 0.61
CA THR A 29 2.30 12.53 1.91
C THR A 29 1.12 12.33 2.87
N GLN A 30 0.16 13.26 2.88
CA GLN A 30 -1.06 13.13 3.69
C GLN A 30 -1.97 12.03 3.14
N VAL A 31 -2.11 11.92 1.82
CA VAL A 31 -2.86 10.83 1.17
C VAL A 31 -2.24 9.48 1.53
N GLY A 32 -0.92 9.34 1.44
CA GLY A 32 -0.20 8.11 1.80
C GLY A 32 -0.42 7.71 3.26
N GLY A 33 -0.38 8.67 4.19
CA GLY A 33 -0.71 8.41 5.59
C GLY A 33 -2.17 7.96 5.78
N ALA A 34 -3.11 8.54 5.03
CA ALA A 34 -4.51 8.14 5.06
C ALA A 34 -4.71 6.73 4.48
N LEU A 35 -4.04 6.38 3.38
CA LEU A 35 -4.06 5.03 2.79
C LEU A 35 -3.55 3.98 3.77
N LEU A 36 -2.42 4.24 4.45
CA LEU A 36 -1.89 3.32 5.46
C LEU A 36 -2.89 3.07 6.59
N CYS A 37 -3.55 4.13 7.06
CA CYS A 37 -4.60 4.03 8.08
C CYS A 37 -5.83 3.25 7.56
N ALA A 38 -6.25 3.50 6.32
CA ALA A 38 -7.37 2.81 5.68
C ALA A 38 -7.09 1.30 5.52
N ALA A 39 -5.90 0.94 5.01
CA ALA A 39 -5.46 -0.44 4.87
C ALA A 39 -5.42 -1.16 6.22
N SER A 40 -4.88 -0.51 7.26
CA SER A 40 -4.86 -1.07 8.62
C SER A 40 -6.26 -1.40 9.13
N ARG A 41 -7.20 -0.45 8.99
CA ARG A 41 -8.59 -0.63 9.44
C ARG A 41 -9.30 -1.72 8.66
N PHE A 42 -9.08 -1.78 7.35
CA PHE A 42 -9.71 -2.78 6.50
C PHE A 42 -9.17 -4.18 6.78
N ASN A 43 -7.85 -4.35 6.93
CA ASN A 43 -7.24 -5.65 7.24
C ASN A 43 -7.67 -6.17 8.61
N ALA A 44 -7.76 -5.29 9.63
CA ALA A 44 -8.30 -5.66 10.93
C ALA A 44 -9.77 -6.11 10.85
N TYR A 45 -10.59 -5.42 10.05
CA TYR A 45 -11.97 -5.82 9.78
C TYR A 45 -12.04 -7.15 9.04
N ALA A 46 -11.22 -7.36 8.00
CA ALA A 46 -11.20 -8.58 7.21
C ALA A 46 -10.88 -9.79 8.08
N LEU A 47 -9.86 -9.70 8.95
CA LEU A 47 -9.53 -10.73 9.92
C LEU A 47 -10.68 -10.99 10.89
N ALA A 48 -11.29 -9.93 11.44
CA ALA A 48 -12.42 -10.07 12.35
C ALA A 48 -13.64 -10.71 11.66
N ALA A 49 -13.90 -10.37 10.40
CA ALA A 49 -15.02 -10.90 9.63
C ALA A 49 -14.80 -12.35 9.18
N SER A 50 -13.55 -12.79 9.03
CA SER A 50 -13.21 -14.19 8.73
C SER A 50 -13.05 -15.07 9.97
N SER A 51 -12.96 -14.48 11.16
CA SER A 51 -12.83 -15.20 12.43
C SER A 51 -14.17 -15.85 12.83
N LEU A 52 -14.14 -17.08 13.37
CA LEU A 52 -15.35 -17.76 13.82
C LEU A 52 -15.99 -17.06 15.03
N ASP A 53 -15.15 -16.62 15.97
CA ASP A 53 -15.57 -15.91 17.16
C ASP A 53 -14.46 -14.97 17.67
N ARG A 54 -14.75 -14.32 18.81
CA ARG A 54 -13.83 -13.38 19.45
C ARG A 54 -12.56 -14.04 19.98
N ALA A 55 -12.60 -15.31 20.36
CA ALA A 55 -11.42 -16.03 20.84
C ALA A 55 -10.48 -16.32 19.67
N SER A 56 -11.00 -16.88 18.57
CA SER A 56 -10.20 -17.10 17.35
C SER A 56 -9.60 -15.80 16.82
N PHE A 57 -10.37 -14.72 16.77
CA PHE A 57 -9.85 -13.41 16.36
C PHE A 57 -8.64 -12.98 17.20
N LYS A 58 -8.68 -13.18 18.52
CA LYS A 58 -7.59 -12.79 19.41
C LYS A 58 -6.36 -13.68 19.24
N GLU A 59 -6.57 -14.99 19.06
CA GLU A 59 -5.48 -15.94 18.81
C GLU A 59 -4.77 -15.61 17.49
N ASP A 60 -5.53 -15.28 16.45
CA ASP A 60 -4.99 -14.99 15.12
C ASP A 60 -4.45 -13.55 14.97
N SER A 61 -4.80 -12.64 15.90
CA SER A 61 -4.44 -11.21 15.82
C SER A 61 -2.94 -10.97 15.80
N GLU A 62 -2.17 -11.65 16.66
CA GLU A 62 -0.73 -11.42 16.77
C GLU A 62 0.01 -11.89 15.52
N GLN A 63 -0.33 -13.10 15.03
CA GLN A 63 0.24 -13.65 13.81
C GLN A 63 -0.13 -12.80 12.59
N SER A 64 -1.41 -12.41 12.47
CA SER A 64 -1.86 -11.57 11.36
C SER A 64 -1.21 -10.19 11.37
N LEU A 65 -0.99 -9.59 12.55
CA LEU A 65 -0.26 -8.32 12.67
C LEU A 65 1.18 -8.47 12.15
N HIS A 66 1.87 -9.54 12.53
CA HIS A 66 3.20 -9.84 12.02
C HIS A 66 3.19 -9.98 10.49
N ASP A 67 2.26 -10.75 9.95
CA ASP A 67 2.24 -11.06 8.51
C ASP A 67 1.88 -9.84 7.66
N TYR A 68 0.87 -9.06 8.07
CA TYR A 68 0.50 -7.82 7.37
C TYR A 68 1.63 -6.79 7.39
N THR A 69 2.32 -6.63 8.52
CA THR A 69 3.43 -5.67 8.62
C THR A 69 4.67 -6.13 7.86
N ALA A 70 4.97 -7.43 7.86
CA ALA A 70 6.05 -8.00 7.07
C ALA A 70 5.80 -7.85 5.57
N GLN A 71 4.58 -8.16 5.11
CA GLN A 71 4.19 -8.01 3.71
C GLN A 71 4.24 -6.54 3.27
N PHE A 72 3.66 -5.62 4.06
CA PHE A 72 3.73 -4.19 3.75
C PHE A 72 5.17 -3.69 3.67
N LYS A 73 6.03 -4.12 4.62
CA LYS A 73 7.45 -3.77 4.61
C LYS A 73 8.16 -4.26 3.35
N GLN A 74 7.87 -5.47 2.90
CA GLN A 74 8.47 -6.02 1.70
C GLN A 74 8.04 -5.22 0.46
N LEU A 75 6.74 -5.04 0.24
CA LEU A 75 6.19 -4.29 -0.90
C LEU A 75 6.76 -2.87 -0.95
N LEU A 76 6.72 -2.16 0.19
CA LEU A 76 7.25 -0.80 0.25
C LEU A 76 8.77 -0.75 -0.02
N ALA A 77 9.53 -1.75 0.43
CA ALA A 77 10.96 -1.80 0.16
C ALA A 77 11.25 -2.03 -1.33
N GLU A 78 10.46 -2.87 -2.00
CA GLU A 78 10.54 -3.11 -3.45
C GLU A 78 10.19 -1.83 -4.22
N ASP A 79 9.08 -1.17 -3.90
CA ASP A 79 8.66 0.09 -4.52
C ASP A 79 9.72 1.20 -4.32
N LEU A 80 10.26 1.34 -3.11
CA LEU A 80 11.30 2.34 -2.83
C LEU A 80 12.60 2.04 -3.59
N ALA A 81 12.96 0.77 -3.75
CA ALA A 81 14.11 0.38 -4.56
C ALA A 81 13.89 0.73 -6.04
N ASP A 82 12.70 0.46 -6.58
CA ASP A 82 12.33 0.80 -7.95
C ASP A 82 12.42 2.31 -8.20
N TYR A 83 11.85 3.13 -7.31
CA TYR A 83 12.01 4.59 -7.38
C TYR A 83 13.45 5.03 -7.23
N GLY A 84 14.28 4.33 -6.46
CA GLY A 84 15.71 4.60 -6.34
C GLY A 84 16.49 4.30 -7.63
N GLU A 85 16.18 3.20 -8.29
CA GLU A 85 16.82 2.75 -9.53
C GLU A 85 16.35 3.54 -10.76
N HIS A 86 15.07 3.94 -10.78
CA HIS A 86 14.43 4.57 -11.93
C HIS A 86 14.00 6.02 -11.69
N TYR A 87 14.54 6.68 -10.66
CA TYR A 87 14.18 8.03 -10.23
C TYR A 87 14.05 9.03 -11.37
N LYS A 88 15.07 9.13 -12.24
CA LYS A 88 15.10 10.10 -13.36
C LYS A 88 13.97 9.86 -14.37
N VAL A 89 13.58 8.62 -14.58
CA VAL A 89 12.52 8.24 -15.52
C VAL A 89 11.14 8.46 -14.89
N LEU A 90 10.99 8.11 -13.61
CA LEU A 90 9.70 8.13 -12.92
C LEU A 90 9.31 9.51 -12.38
N ILE A 91 10.27 10.28 -11.86
CA ILE A 91 10.03 11.60 -11.25
C ILE A 91 10.44 12.74 -12.19
N GLY A 92 11.34 12.49 -13.14
CA GLY A 92 11.91 13.50 -14.03
C GLY A 92 13.15 14.17 -13.45
N ASN A 93 13.90 14.88 -14.31
CA ASN A 93 15.12 15.58 -13.94
C ASN A 93 14.77 16.86 -13.14
N THR A 94 14.67 16.75 -11.82
CA THR A 94 14.60 17.91 -10.91
C THR A 94 15.95 18.25 -10.27
N ASP A 95 17.06 17.76 -10.81
CA ASP A 95 18.39 18.17 -10.37
C ASP A 95 18.80 19.45 -11.11
N PRO A 96 18.96 20.60 -10.42
CA PRO A 96 19.47 21.83 -11.02
C PRO A 96 21.00 21.80 -11.22
N ALA A 97 21.61 20.63 -11.41
CA ALA A 97 23.06 20.43 -11.28
C ALA A 97 23.77 19.77 -12.48
N ASP A 98 23.09 19.51 -13.60
CA ASP A 98 23.75 19.00 -14.82
C ASP A 98 24.01 20.08 -15.89
N ASP A 99 23.76 21.36 -15.59
CA ASP A 99 24.21 22.50 -16.39
C ASP A 99 25.50 23.11 -15.79
N ALA A 100 26.63 22.38 -15.87
CA ALA A 100 27.96 22.92 -15.60
C ALA A 100 29.05 22.28 -16.47
#